data_AF-W8EEP5-F1
#
_entry.id   AF-W8EEP5-F1
#
_cell.length_a   1.000
_cell.length_b   1.000
_cell.length_c   1.000
_cell.angle_alpha   90.00
_cell.angle_beta   90.00
_cell.angle_gamma   90.00
#
_symmetry.space_group_name_H-M   'P 1'
#
loop_
_entity.id
_entity.type
_entity.pdbx_description
1 polymer ?
#
loop_
_entity_poly.entity_id
_entity_poly.type
_entity_poly.pdbx_seq_one_letter_code
_entity_poly.pdbx_strand_id
1 'polypeptide(L)'
;PQNESLTKHLDKSKSDINRMTPLKAFHGLGVIDWENWRPQWDRNWGSKNVYRNRSIQFAKDLHPELSEDKIRRLAKKQYEKAAKSFMRDTLLLAEEMRPDGYWGYYLYPDCQNYDYKTKGDQYTGKCPEIEMSRNDQLLWLWRDSTALFPNVYLEIILRSSENALKFVHHRLKESMRIASMAREDYALPVFAYARPFYAYTFEPLTQEDLVTTVGETAAMGAAGIVFWGSMQYASTVDSCQKVKKYMNGPLGRYIVNVTTAAKICSRVLCRKNGRCVRKHSDSNAFLHLFPESFRIMVHANATEKKVIVKGKLELENLIYLRENFMCQCYQGWKGLYCEEYSINDIRKI
;
A
#
# COMPACT_ATOMS: atom_id res chain seq x y z
N PRO A 1 13.64 12.12 17.38
CA PRO A 1 13.26 13.29 16.56
C PRO A 1 13.40 14.62 17.34
N GLN A 2 13.01 14.64 18.61
CA GLN A 2 13.03 15.84 19.47
C GLN A 2 14.42 16.36 19.85
N ASN A 3 15.49 15.61 19.56
CA ASN A 3 16.88 16.00 19.79
C ASN A 3 17.65 16.24 18.49
N GLU A 4 16.94 16.49 17.39
CA GLU A 4 17.52 16.70 16.05
C GLU A 4 17.02 18.01 15.43
N SER A 5 17.80 18.58 14.52
CA SER A 5 17.40 19.81 13.81
C SER A 5 16.51 19.50 12.61
N LEU A 6 15.24 19.90 12.71
CA LEU A 6 14.29 19.77 11.61
C LEU A 6 14.71 20.57 10.37
N THR A 7 15.23 21.79 10.54
CA THR A 7 15.71 22.64 9.44
C THR A 7 16.82 21.95 8.65
N LYS A 8 17.85 21.45 9.33
CA LYS A 8 18.95 20.72 8.66
C LYS A 8 18.45 19.48 7.91
N HIS A 9 17.48 18.76 8.49
CA HIS A 9 16.84 17.62 7.85
C HIS A 9 16.09 18.03 6.57
N LEU A 10 15.30 19.10 6.62
CA LEU A 10 14.54 19.59 5.46
C LEU A 10 15.46 20.13 4.35
N ASP A 11 16.54 20.84 4.70
CA ASP A 11 17.54 21.31 3.73
C ASP A 11 18.20 20.13 3.00
N LYS A 12 18.59 19.09 3.76
CA LYS A 12 19.14 17.87 3.17
C LYS A 12 18.12 17.14 2.30
N SER A 13 16.87 17.03 2.78
CA SER A 13 15.76 16.38 2.05
C SER A 13 15.49 17.09 0.72
N LYS A 14 15.49 18.42 0.70
CA LYS A 14 15.36 19.23 -0.51
C LYS A 14 16.47 18.91 -1.53
N SER A 15 17.71 18.82 -1.07
CA SER A 15 18.83 18.42 -1.93
C SER A 15 18.66 17.00 -2.47
N ASP A 16 18.21 16.06 -1.65
CA ASP A 16 18.01 14.67 -2.07
C ASP A 16 16.87 14.52 -3.07
N ILE A 17 15.73 15.19 -2.86
CA ILE A 17 14.61 15.18 -3.81
C ILE A 17 15.03 15.74 -5.17
N ASN A 18 15.82 16.82 -5.20
CA ASN A 18 16.35 17.36 -6.46
C ASN A 18 17.30 16.40 -7.17
N ARG A 19 18.10 15.64 -6.43
CA ARG A 19 19.04 14.67 -7.00
C ARG A 19 18.35 13.40 -7.48
N MET A 20 17.44 12.85 -6.67
CA MET A 20 16.80 11.55 -6.91
C MET A 20 15.61 11.64 -7.88
N THR A 21 14.92 12.78 -7.88
CA THR A 21 13.74 13.01 -8.71
C THR A 21 13.92 14.32 -9.50
N PRO A 22 14.85 14.37 -10.47
CA PRO A 22 15.21 15.62 -11.14
C PRO A 22 14.06 16.25 -11.94
N LEU A 23 13.16 15.43 -12.49
CA LEU A 23 11.99 15.90 -13.23
C LEU A 23 11.03 16.64 -12.29
N LYS A 24 10.76 17.93 -12.57
CA LYS A 24 9.83 18.75 -11.77
C LYS A 24 8.38 18.32 -11.92
N ALA A 25 7.98 17.98 -13.15
CA ALA A 25 6.67 17.39 -13.48
C ALA A 25 6.61 15.89 -13.16
N PHE A 26 7.22 15.46 -12.06
CA PHE A 26 7.21 14.06 -11.65
C PHE A 26 5.79 13.64 -11.30
N HIS A 27 5.26 12.69 -12.07
CA HIS A 27 3.95 12.07 -11.86
C HIS A 27 4.10 10.56 -11.64
N GLY A 28 4.80 10.20 -10.56
CA GLY A 28 5.07 8.81 -10.20
C GLY A 28 4.89 8.56 -8.70
N LEU A 29 5.24 7.35 -8.24
CA LEU A 29 5.15 6.99 -6.83
C LEU A 29 6.35 7.58 -6.06
N GLY A 30 6.08 8.51 -5.16
CA GLY A 30 7.04 9.10 -4.24
C GLY A 30 6.98 8.41 -2.87
N VAL A 31 7.71 7.31 -2.71
CA VAL A 31 7.64 6.49 -1.49
C VAL A 31 8.76 6.88 -0.53
N ILE A 32 8.40 7.41 0.64
CA ILE A 32 9.34 7.71 1.72
C ILE A 32 9.47 6.47 2.61
N ASP A 33 10.63 5.83 2.56
CA ASP A 33 10.93 4.64 3.33
C ASP A 33 11.53 4.99 4.69
N TRP A 34 10.66 5.18 5.69
CA TRP A 34 11.05 5.57 7.05
C TRP A 34 10.64 4.49 8.07
N GLU A 35 11.57 3.57 8.34
CA GLU A 35 11.30 2.45 9.23
C GLU A 35 11.97 2.55 10.60
N ASN A 36 12.90 3.47 10.84
CA ASN A 36 13.67 3.52 12.08
C ASN A 36 12.79 3.61 13.34
N TRP A 37 11.89 4.59 13.38
CA TRP A 37 10.96 4.83 14.48
C TRP A 37 9.54 5.14 13.96
N ARG A 38 8.53 4.99 14.82
CA ARG A 38 7.11 5.21 14.47
C ARG A 38 6.60 6.50 15.13
N PRO A 39 5.72 7.28 14.49
CA PRO A 39 5.33 8.59 15.03
C PRO A 39 4.54 8.50 16.34
N GLN A 40 3.92 7.35 16.62
CA GLN A 40 3.18 7.09 17.85
C GLN A 40 4.08 6.37 18.86
N TRP A 41 4.19 6.93 20.05
CA TRP A 41 5.02 6.43 21.13
C TRP A 41 4.77 4.95 21.41
N ASP A 42 3.50 4.57 21.53
CA ASP A 42 3.09 3.22 21.93
C ASP A 42 3.38 2.15 20.87
N ARG A 43 3.61 2.57 19.62
CA ARG A 43 4.04 1.67 18.54
C ARG A 43 5.57 1.46 18.51
N ASN A 44 6.36 2.17 19.31
CA ASN A 44 7.81 1.95 19.40
C ASN A 44 8.16 0.83 20.40
N TRP A 45 7.70 -0.39 20.10
CA TRP A 45 7.99 -1.61 20.87
C TRP A 45 9.08 -2.47 20.20
N GLY A 46 9.47 -3.57 20.86
CA GLY A 46 10.53 -4.46 20.38
C GLY A 46 11.88 -3.74 20.31
N SER A 47 12.62 -3.93 19.21
CA SER A 47 13.89 -3.23 18.98
C SER A 47 13.76 -1.70 18.95
N LYS A 48 12.56 -1.17 18.69
CA LYS A 48 12.28 0.28 18.69
C LYS A 48 12.07 0.86 20.10
N ASN A 49 12.07 0.03 21.14
CA ASN A 49 11.97 0.51 22.52
C ASN A 49 13.12 1.46 22.91
N VAL A 50 14.25 1.37 22.20
CA VAL A 50 15.38 2.30 22.34
C VAL A 50 14.96 3.77 22.19
N TYR A 51 14.01 4.09 21.30
CA TYR A 51 13.54 5.46 21.12
C TYR A 51 12.76 5.95 22.34
N ARG A 52 11.96 5.09 22.98
CA ARG A 52 11.25 5.43 24.22
C ARG A 52 12.23 5.64 25.37
N ASN A 53 13.18 4.72 25.54
CA ASN A 53 14.18 4.80 26.61
C ASN A 53 15.06 6.04 26.49
N ARG A 54 15.56 6.34 25.29
CA ARG A 54 16.37 7.54 25.04
C ARG A 54 15.57 8.83 25.22
N SER A 55 14.30 8.84 24.84
CA SER A 55 13.42 10.00 25.06
C SER A 55 13.18 10.26 26.55
N ILE A 56 13.00 9.20 27.35
CA ILE A 56 12.87 9.31 28.81
C ILE A 56 14.16 9.85 29.41
N GLN A 57 15.32 9.29 29.04
CA GLN A 57 16.61 9.73 29.57
C GLN A 57 16.87 11.21 29.24
N PHE A 58 16.63 11.61 27.99
CA PHE A 58 16.78 13.00 27.56
C PHE A 58 15.90 13.96 28.37
N ALA A 59 14.65 13.57 28.66
CA ALA A 59 13.78 14.37 29.50
C ALA A 59 14.27 14.45 30.96
N LYS A 60 14.85 13.37 31.51
CA LYS A 60 15.44 13.36 32.85
C LYS A 60 16.65 14.29 32.95
N ASP A 61 17.52 14.24 31.96
CA ASP A 61 18.74 15.05 31.93
C ASP A 61 18.42 16.55 31.89
N LEU A 62 17.34 16.93 31.20
CA LEU A 62 16.88 18.32 31.11
C LEU A 62 16.03 18.78 32.31
N HIS A 63 15.36 17.85 32.98
CA HIS A 63 14.40 18.15 34.05
C HIS A 63 14.57 17.21 35.26
N PRO A 64 15.74 17.19 35.92
CA PRO A 64 16.04 16.28 37.02
C PRO A 64 15.11 16.47 38.24
N GLU A 65 14.46 17.63 38.34
CA GLU A 65 13.50 17.99 39.39
C GLU A 65 12.13 17.30 39.27
N LEU A 66 11.79 16.76 38.09
CA LEU A 66 10.47 16.17 37.84
C LEU A 66 10.38 14.72 38.33
N SER A 67 9.19 14.33 38.79
CA SER A 67 8.92 12.92 39.11
C SER A 67 8.95 12.03 37.87
N GLU A 68 9.22 10.74 38.06
CA GLU A 68 9.28 9.74 36.97
C GLU A 68 8.02 9.75 36.08
N ASP A 69 6.83 9.90 36.65
CA ASP A 69 5.59 9.97 35.88
C ASP A 69 5.49 11.24 35.02
N LYS A 70 5.93 12.38 35.55
CA LYS A 70 5.97 13.65 34.80
C LYS A 70 7.00 13.56 33.67
N ILE A 71 8.16 12.97 33.93
CA ILE A 71 9.20 12.68 32.93
C ILE A 71 8.65 11.82 31.79
N ARG A 72 7.97 10.71 32.10
CA ARG A 72 7.41 9.80 31.07
C ARG A 72 6.37 10.51 30.19
N ARG A 73 5.48 11.31 30.79
CA ARG A 73 4.49 12.11 30.06
C ARG A 73 5.16 13.17 29.18
N LEU A 74 6.17 13.86 29.70
CA LEU A 74 6.93 14.86 28.96
C LEU A 74 7.67 14.24 27.76
N ALA A 75 8.38 13.14 27.98
CA ALA A 75 9.10 12.41 26.94
C ALA A 75 8.17 11.96 25.81
N LYS A 76 7.01 11.38 26.14
CA LYS A 76 5.99 11.01 25.14
C LYS A 76 5.53 12.22 24.34
N LYS A 77 5.12 13.30 25.01
CA LYS A 77 4.63 14.53 24.36
C LYS A 77 5.67 15.15 23.42
N GLN A 78 6.92 15.29 23.87
CA GLN A 78 8.01 15.85 23.06
C GLN A 78 8.34 14.96 21.87
N TYR A 79 8.42 13.65 22.09
CA TYR A 79 8.69 12.67 21.04
C TYR A 79 7.63 12.73 19.94
N GLU A 80 6.34 12.59 20.28
CA GLU A 80 5.26 12.55 19.28
C GLU A 80 5.10 13.88 18.55
N LYS A 81 5.28 15.02 19.24
CA LYS A 81 5.30 16.35 18.60
C LYS A 81 6.41 16.46 17.57
N ALA A 82 7.62 16.05 17.92
CA ALA A 82 8.77 16.11 17.01
C ALA A 82 8.62 15.10 15.88
N ALA A 83 8.18 13.87 16.17
CA ALA A 83 7.97 12.82 15.17
C ALA A 83 6.94 13.25 14.11
N LYS A 84 5.82 13.85 14.54
CA LYS A 84 4.83 14.46 13.65
C LYS A 84 5.48 15.54 12.77
N SER A 85 6.23 16.46 13.35
CA SER A 85 6.85 17.58 12.59
C SER A 85 7.82 17.05 11.53
N PHE A 86 8.71 16.13 11.88
CA PHE A 86 9.65 15.52 10.93
C PHE A 86 8.94 14.80 9.78
N MET A 87 7.97 13.93 10.07
CA MET A 87 7.30 13.18 9.02
C MET A 87 6.41 14.08 8.14
N ARG A 88 5.60 14.94 8.78
CA ARG A 88 4.68 15.83 8.08
C ARG A 88 5.43 16.81 7.16
N ASP A 89 6.44 17.48 7.69
CA ASP A 89 7.09 18.56 6.95
C ASP A 89 7.99 18.00 5.84
N THR A 90 8.51 16.78 5.98
CA THR A 90 9.19 16.07 4.88
C THR A 90 8.22 15.72 3.75
N LEU A 91 7.02 15.25 4.09
CA LEU A 91 5.99 14.90 3.12
C LEU A 91 5.49 16.13 2.36
N LEU A 92 5.18 17.21 3.09
CA LEU A 92 4.77 18.48 2.49
C LEU A 92 5.86 19.09 1.61
N LEU A 93 7.13 19.02 2.03
CA LEU A 93 8.25 19.45 1.20
C LEU A 93 8.33 18.65 -0.11
N ALA A 94 8.12 17.34 -0.05
CA ALA A 94 8.15 16.48 -1.24
C ALA A 94 7.00 16.80 -2.20
N GLU A 95 5.79 16.99 -1.68
CA GLU A 95 4.61 17.43 -2.44
C GLU A 95 4.82 18.82 -3.04
N GLU A 96 5.26 19.81 -2.27
CA GLU A 96 5.55 21.17 -2.77
C GLU A 96 6.56 21.13 -3.92
N MET A 97 7.60 20.32 -3.78
CA MET A 97 8.65 20.21 -4.79
C MET A 97 8.20 19.45 -6.03
N ARG A 98 7.30 18.46 -5.91
CA ARG A 98 6.81 17.58 -6.99
C ARG A 98 5.29 17.36 -6.79
N PRO A 99 4.46 18.36 -7.15
CA PRO A 99 3.04 18.40 -6.79
C PRO A 99 2.22 17.28 -7.41
N ASP A 100 2.62 16.79 -8.58
CA ASP A 100 1.92 15.69 -9.27
C ASP A 100 2.35 14.30 -8.78
N GLY A 101 3.25 14.22 -7.80
CA GLY A 101 3.74 12.96 -7.24
C GLY A 101 2.75 12.31 -6.27
N TYR A 102 2.70 10.98 -6.30
CA TYR A 102 1.95 10.17 -5.34
C TYR A 102 2.83 9.89 -4.12
N TRP A 103 2.82 10.82 -3.16
CA TRP A 103 3.64 10.86 -1.97
C TRP A 103 2.97 10.19 -0.77
N GLY A 104 3.77 9.40 -0.05
CA GLY A 104 3.35 8.72 1.17
C GLY A 104 4.47 7.89 1.77
N TYR A 105 4.22 7.36 2.97
CA TYR A 105 5.18 6.55 3.69
C TYR A 105 4.95 5.05 3.46
N TYR A 106 6.04 4.32 3.19
CA TYR A 106 6.03 2.87 3.22
C TYR A 106 5.55 2.35 4.59
N LEU A 107 4.80 1.24 4.58
CA LEU A 107 4.13 0.58 5.72
C LEU A 107 2.83 1.21 6.22
N TYR A 108 2.45 2.41 5.78
CA TYR A 108 1.30 3.11 6.33
C TYR A 108 0.05 3.01 5.44
N PRO A 109 -1.13 2.73 6.03
CA PRO A 109 -1.35 2.35 7.44
C PRO A 109 -0.90 0.91 7.74
N ASP A 110 -0.55 0.63 9.00
CA ASP A 110 -0.31 -0.73 9.48
C ASP A 110 -1.50 -1.23 10.30
N CYS A 111 -2.00 -2.41 9.94
CA CYS A 111 -3.09 -3.10 10.62
C CYS A 111 -2.63 -3.84 11.89
N GLN A 112 -1.33 -4.15 12.01
CA GLN A 112 -0.74 -4.88 13.16
C GLN A 112 -1.39 -6.25 13.46
N ASN A 113 -1.98 -6.89 12.45
CA ASN A 113 -2.63 -8.20 12.53
C ASN A 113 -1.65 -9.39 12.44
N TYR A 114 -0.55 -9.35 13.21
CA TYR A 114 0.54 -10.35 13.16
C TYR A 114 0.35 -11.52 14.15
N ASP A 115 -0.80 -11.60 14.83
CA ASP A 115 -1.09 -12.60 15.86
C ASP A 115 -1.29 -14.02 15.29
N TYR A 116 -1.32 -14.19 13.96
CA TYR A 116 -1.20 -15.51 13.30
C TYR A 116 0.04 -16.29 13.78
N LYS A 117 1.11 -15.59 14.21
CA LYS A 117 2.35 -16.19 14.75
C LYS A 117 2.14 -16.91 16.08
N THR A 118 1.11 -16.51 16.83
CA THR A 118 0.85 -16.99 18.19
C THR A 118 -0.50 -17.69 18.33
N LYS A 119 -1.45 -17.40 17.43
CA LYS A 119 -2.86 -17.79 17.53
C LYS A 119 -3.41 -18.26 16.17
N GLY A 120 -2.66 -19.10 15.46
CA GLY A 120 -2.98 -19.54 14.09
C GLY A 120 -4.42 -20.05 13.92
N ASP A 121 -4.90 -20.91 14.84
CA ASP A 121 -6.22 -21.54 14.75
C ASP A 121 -7.39 -20.58 15.02
N GLN A 122 -7.14 -19.52 15.81
CA GLN A 122 -8.13 -18.50 16.16
C GLN A 122 -7.95 -17.21 15.35
N TYR A 123 -7.06 -17.23 14.35
CA TYR A 123 -6.69 -16.05 13.62
C TYR A 123 -7.83 -15.57 12.71
N THR A 124 -8.24 -14.33 12.93
CA THR A 124 -9.32 -13.69 12.15
C THR A 124 -8.80 -12.75 11.06
N GLY A 125 -7.53 -12.33 11.15
CA GLY A 125 -6.95 -11.30 10.28
C GLY A 125 -7.30 -9.87 10.66
N LYS A 126 -8.34 -9.65 11.48
CA LYS A 126 -8.81 -8.29 11.83
C LYS A 126 -7.70 -7.45 12.46
N CYS A 127 -7.66 -6.19 12.07
CA CYS A 127 -6.83 -5.21 12.78
C CYS A 127 -7.34 -5.10 14.22
N PRO A 128 -6.48 -5.14 15.25
CA PRO A 128 -6.92 -4.89 16.61
C PRO A 128 -7.58 -3.50 16.72
N GLU A 129 -8.67 -3.38 17.49
CA GLU A 129 -9.43 -2.12 17.60
C GLU A 129 -8.56 -0.93 18.05
N ILE A 130 -7.63 -1.20 18.98
CA ILE A 130 -6.66 -0.19 19.42
C ILE A 130 -5.76 0.30 18.29
N GLU A 131 -5.47 -0.55 17.30
CA GLU A 131 -4.62 -0.20 16.15
C GLU A 131 -5.40 0.60 15.11
N MET A 132 -6.69 0.32 14.94
CA MET A 132 -7.59 1.17 14.13
C MET A 132 -7.70 2.58 14.76
N SER A 133 -7.93 2.67 16.07
CA SER A 133 -7.97 3.96 16.78
C SER A 133 -6.64 4.72 16.69
N ARG A 134 -5.51 3.99 16.77
CA ARG A 134 -4.17 4.58 16.53
C ARG A 134 -4.03 5.08 15.10
N ASN A 135 -4.56 4.38 14.10
CA ASN A 135 -4.55 4.91 12.74
C ASN A 135 -5.44 6.15 12.61
N ASP A 136 -6.57 6.24 13.31
CA ASP A 136 -7.41 7.45 13.29
C ASP A 136 -6.67 8.69 13.85
N GLN A 137 -5.85 8.50 14.89
CA GLN A 137 -5.01 9.57 15.47
C GLN A 137 -3.95 10.12 14.50
N LEU A 138 -3.65 9.39 13.42
CA LEU A 138 -2.75 9.79 12.36
C LEU A 138 -3.45 10.52 11.21
N LEU A 139 -4.66 11.05 11.42
CA LEU A 139 -5.39 11.84 10.41
C LEU A 139 -4.55 12.95 9.77
N TRP A 140 -3.62 13.55 10.53
CA TRP A 140 -2.68 14.54 10.02
C TRP A 140 -1.75 13.98 8.92
N LEU A 141 -1.37 12.71 9.01
CA LEU A 141 -0.51 12.05 8.02
C LEU A 141 -1.32 11.71 6.77
N TRP A 142 -2.56 11.25 6.95
CA TRP A 142 -3.43 10.85 5.84
C TRP A 142 -3.83 12.06 5.00
N ARG A 143 -4.21 13.16 5.63
CA ARG A 143 -4.58 14.41 4.94
C ARG A 143 -3.46 14.93 4.05
N ASP A 144 -2.24 14.91 4.57
CA ASP A 144 -1.05 15.44 3.90
C ASP A 144 -0.40 14.41 2.95
N SER A 145 -0.91 13.18 2.86
CA SER A 145 -0.47 12.19 1.87
C SER A 145 -1.27 12.31 0.58
N THR A 146 -0.65 12.02 -0.56
CA THR A 146 -1.35 11.90 -1.86
C THR A 146 -1.48 10.44 -2.32
N ALA A 147 -0.87 9.49 -1.61
CA ALA A 147 -1.09 8.05 -1.77
C ALA A 147 -0.77 7.26 -0.49
N LEU A 148 -1.29 6.03 -0.39
CA LEU A 148 -1.00 5.10 0.72
C LEU A 148 -0.20 3.89 0.23
N PHE A 149 0.75 3.44 1.05
CA PHE A 149 1.68 2.34 0.71
C PHE A 149 1.70 1.25 1.80
N PRO A 150 0.55 0.58 2.03
CA PRO A 150 0.46 -0.47 3.04
C PRO A 150 1.27 -1.69 2.61
N ASN A 151 1.94 -2.33 3.57
CA ASN A 151 2.63 -3.59 3.33
C ASN A 151 1.67 -4.78 3.39
N VAL A 152 1.77 -5.73 2.46
CA VAL A 152 1.02 -7.01 2.45
C VAL A 152 1.95 -8.21 2.23
N TYR A 153 3.21 -8.12 2.63
CA TYR A 153 4.16 -9.22 2.48
C TYR A 153 3.70 -10.46 3.25
N LEU A 154 3.66 -11.60 2.58
CA LEU A 154 3.38 -12.89 3.21
C LEU A 154 4.68 -13.52 3.73
N GLU A 155 4.70 -13.87 5.01
CA GLU A 155 5.73 -14.76 5.55
C GLU A 155 5.45 -16.21 5.15
N ILE A 156 6.50 -17.04 5.10
CA ILE A 156 6.40 -18.43 4.61
C ILE A 156 5.44 -19.29 5.44
N ILE A 157 5.23 -18.96 6.72
CA ILE A 157 4.26 -19.65 7.61
C ILE A 157 2.81 -19.50 7.12
N LEU A 158 2.50 -18.48 6.33
CA LEU A 158 1.17 -18.25 5.77
C LEU A 158 0.97 -18.94 4.42
N ARG A 159 2.00 -19.59 3.86
CA ARG A 159 1.98 -20.16 2.51
C ARG A 159 0.74 -21.02 2.26
N SER A 160 -0.02 -20.67 1.22
CA SER A 160 -1.19 -21.43 0.75
C SER A 160 -2.16 -21.78 1.89
N SER A 161 -2.49 -20.78 2.71
CA SER A 161 -3.40 -20.95 3.85
C SER A 161 -4.51 -19.91 3.82
N GLU A 162 -5.66 -20.25 4.40
CA GLU A 162 -6.75 -19.29 4.60
C GLU A 162 -6.31 -18.06 5.42
N ASN A 163 -5.33 -18.24 6.31
CA ASN A 163 -4.79 -17.17 7.12
C ASN A 163 -4.01 -16.14 6.29
N ALA A 164 -3.45 -16.52 5.13
CA ALA A 164 -2.86 -15.56 4.19
C ALA A 164 -3.93 -14.59 3.69
N LEU A 165 -5.11 -15.11 3.28
CA LEU A 165 -6.21 -14.28 2.81
C LEU A 165 -6.71 -13.35 3.91
N LYS A 166 -6.95 -13.89 5.12
CA LYS A 166 -7.35 -13.08 6.27
C LYS A 166 -6.34 -11.97 6.57
N PHE A 167 -5.04 -12.26 6.50
CA PHE A 167 -3.96 -11.30 6.74
C PHE A 167 -3.97 -10.16 5.71
N VAL A 168 -3.96 -10.50 4.41
CA VAL A 168 -3.91 -9.49 3.34
C VAL A 168 -5.22 -8.70 3.26
N HIS A 169 -6.36 -9.38 3.32
CA HIS A 169 -7.70 -8.79 3.21
C HIS A 169 -7.90 -7.66 4.22
N HIS A 170 -7.62 -7.88 5.50
CA HIS A 170 -7.85 -6.86 6.54
C HIS A 170 -6.86 -5.70 6.48
N ARG A 171 -5.64 -5.94 5.98
CA ARG A 171 -4.66 -4.86 5.74
C ARG A 171 -5.14 -3.95 4.61
N LEU A 172 -5.67 -4.53 3.54
CA LEU A 172 -6.30 -3.77 2.46
C LEU A 172 -7.58 -3.07 2.93
N LYS A 173 -8.42 -3.74 3.73
CA LYS A 173 -9.66 -3.16 4.28
C LYS A 173 -9.38 -1.92 5.11
N GLU A 174 -8.39 -1.99 6.01
CA GLU A 174 -7.96 -0.81 6.79
C GLU A 174 -7.37 0.28 5.89
N SER A 175 -6.59 -0.10 4.87
CA SER A 175 -6.03 0.86 3.91
C SER A 175 -7.10 1.60 3.12
N MET A 176 -8.16 0.90 2.68
CA MET A 176 -9.30 1.52 1.99
C MET A 176 -10.11 2.40 2.95
N ARG A 177 -10.27 2.00 4.22
CA ARG A 177 -10.91 2.84 5.24
C ARG A 177 -10.15 4.16 5.45
N ILE A 178 -8.82 4.07 5.63
CA ILE A 178 -7.95 5.23 5.79
C ILE A 178 -7.96 6.11 4.53
N ALA A 179 -7.89 5.51 3.34
CA ALA A 179 -7.94 6.23 2.07
C ALA A 179 -9.20 7.09 1.93
N SER A 180 -10.36 6.54 2.30
CA SER A 180 -11.65 7.23 2.20
C SER A 180 -11.87 8.29 3.28
N MET A 181 -11.26 8.15 4.46
CA MET A 181 -11.40 9.15 5.53
C MET A 181 -10.32 10.25 5.48
N ALA A 182 -9.29 10.07 4.64
CA ALA A 182 -8.18 11.01 4.56
C ALA A 182 -8.64 12.40 4.08
N ARG A 183 -9.54 12.45 3.09
CA ARG A 183 -10.05 13.68 2.46
C ARG A 183 -11.53 13.53 2.12
N GLU A 184 -12.23 14.65 1.96
CA GLU A 184 -13.67 14.68 1.63
C GLU A 184 -13.96 14.65 0.12
N ASP A 185 -13.01 15.13 -0.69
CA ASP A 185 -13.16 15.31 -2.14
C ASP A 185 -12.89 14.02 -2.92
N TYR A 186 -11.88 13.24 -2.52
CA TYR A 186 -11.61 11.93 -3.09
C TYR A 186 -10.88 10.99 -2.13
N ALA A 187 -11.05 9.68 -2.34
CA ALA A 187 -10.30 8.66 -1.61
C ALA A 187 -8.87 8.53 -2.16
N LEU A 188 -7.87 8.50 -1.27
CA LEU A 188 -6.48 8.36 -1.69
C LEU A 188 -6.22 7.07 -2.48
N PRO A 189 -5.37 7.10 -3.54
CA PRO A 189 -4.95 5.89 -4.21
C PRO A 189 -4.09 5.02 -3.28
N VAL A 190 -4.48 3.76 -3.13
CA VAL A 190 -3.72 2.74 -2.38
C VAL A 190 -2.84 1.93 -3.32
N PHE A 191 -1.54 1.88 -3.05
CA PHE A 191 -0.58 1.04 -3.76
C PHE A 191 0.03 0.03 -2.79
N ALA A 192 -0.53 -1.19 -2.77
CA ALA A 192 -0.10 -2.21 -1.81
C ALA A 192 1.33 -2.66 -2.12
N TYR A 193 2.20 -2.61 -1.12
CA TYR A 193 3.55 -3.14 -1.20
C TYR A 193 3.51 -4.66 -1.00
N ALA A 194 3.91 -5.40 -2.03
CA ALA A 194 4.01 -6.85 -2.02
C ALA A 194 5.43 -7.31 -2.36
N ARG A 195 5.71 -8.59 -2.09
CA ARG A 195 6.92 -9.26 -2.61
C ARG A 195 6.49 -10.40 -3.53
N PRO A 196 7.24 -10.68 -4.61
CA PRO A 196 6.99 -11.85 -5.43
C PRO A 196 7.47 -13.16 -4.76
N PHE A 197 8.16 -13.06 -3.62
CA PHE A 197 8.67 -14.17 -2.82
C PHE A 197 8.24 -13.97 -1.37
N TYR A 198 8.07 -15.05 -0.60
CA TYR A 198 7.72 -14.94 0.82
C TYR A 198 8.77 -14.14 1.58
N ALA A 199 8.32 -13.29 2.50
CA ALA A 199 9.15 -12.42 3.32
C ALA A 199 10.28 -13.22 3.99
N TYR A 200 11.48 -12.63 4.01
CA TYR A 200 12.71 -13.20 4.58
C TYR A 200 13.20 -14.49 3.92
N THR A 201 12.63 -14.87 2.77
CA THR A 201 13.07 -16.03 1.99
C THR A 201 13.27 -15.64 0.52
N PHE A 202 13.80 -16.58 -0.27
CA PHE A 202 13.80 -16.50 -1.72
C PHE A 202 12.88 -17.55 -2.35
N GLU A 203 11.83 -17.94 -1.64
CA GLU A 203 10.81 -18.87 -2.12
C GLU A 203 9.67 -18.13 -2.83
N PRO A 204 9.38 -18.43 -4.12
CA PRO A 204 8.35 -17.72 -4.87
C PRO A 204 6.96 -17.95 -4.27
N LEU A 205 6.08 -16.95 -4.34
CA LEU A 205 4.68 -17.15 -3.96
C LEU A 205 4.02 -18.22 -4.84
N THR A 206 3.18 -19.06 -4.23
CA THR A 206 2.33 -19.99 -4.97
C THR A 206 1.29 -19.23 -5.80
N GLN A 207 0.65 -19.91 -6.75
CA GLN A 207 -0.44 -19.29 -7.51
C GLN A 207 -1.61 -18.87 -6.62
N GLU A 208 -1.91 -19.66 -5.59
CA GLU A 208 -2.89 -19.32 -4.56
C GLU A 208 -2.51 -18.04 -3.81
N ASP A 209 -1.25 -17.92 -3.40
CA ASP A 209 -0.80 -16.71 -2.70
C ASP A 209 -0.67 -15.48 -3.62
N LEU A 210 -0.50 -15.68 -4.92
CA LEU A 210 -0.68 -14.60 -5.90
C LEU A 210 -2.15 -14.13 -5.96
N VAL A 211 -3.12 -15.05 -5.85
CA VAL A 211 -4.54 -14.68 -5.73
C VAL A 211 -4.81 -13.92 -4.44
N THR A 212 -4.30 -14.43 -3.33
CA THR A 212 -4.42 -13.79 -2.02
C THR A 212 -3.76 -12.41 -1.94
N THR A 213 -2.66 -12.18 -2.66
CA THR A 213 -1.95 -10.89 -2.65
C THR A 213 -2.43 -9.96 -3.76
N VAL A 214 -2.08 -10.27 -5.00
CA VAL A 214 -2.38 -9.44 -6.17
C VAL A 214 -3.88 -9.43 -6.49
N GLY A 215 -4.52 -10.60 -6.45
CA GLY A 215 -5.94 -10.73 -6.75
C GLY A 215 -6.81 -9.97 -5.76
N GLU A 216 -6.55 -10.15 -4.46
CA GLU A 216 -7.26 -9.45 -3.39
C GLU A 216 -7.05 -7.94 -3.47
N THR A 217 -5.81 -7.49 -3.71
CA THR A 217 -5.47 -6.07 -3.90
C THR A 217 -6.30 -5.44 -5.02
N ALA A 218 -6.42 -6.11 -6.16
CA ALA A 218 -7.22 -5.62 -7.28
C ALA A 218 -8.73 -5.64 -6.99
N ALA A 219 -9.25 -6.71 -6.39
CA ALA A 219 -10.66 -6.85 -6.07
C ALA A 219 -11.14 -5.82 -5.05
N MET A 220 -10.28 -5.45 -4.09
CA MET A 220 -10.53 -4.41 -3.09
C MET A 220 -10.45 -2.98 -3.65
N GLY A 221 -10.13 -2.80 -4.94
CA GLY A 221 -10.12 -1.48 -5.58
C GLY A 221 -8.83 -0.68 -5.41
N ALA A 222 -7.71 -1.33 -5.06
CA ALA A 222 -6.43 -0.63 -4.98
C ALA A 222 -6.04 0.00 -6.32
N ALA A 223 -5.30 1.11 -6.26
CA ALA A 223 -4.81 1.80 -7.46
C ALA A 223 -3.71 0.99 -8.16
N GLY A 224 -2.97 0.18 -7.40
CA GLY A 224 -1.97 -0.73 -7.93
C GLY A 224 -1.27 -1.53 -6.85
N ILE A 225 -0.21 -2.21 -7.27
CA ILE A 225 0.66 -3.01 -6.41
C ILE A 225 2.12 -2.66 -6.72
N VAL A 226 2.95 -2.55 -5.69
CA VAL A 226 4.39 -2.34 -5.82
C VAL A 226 5.09 -3.62 -5.40
N PHE A 227 5.73 -4.30 -6.36
CA PHE A 227 6.60 -5.44 -6.04
C PHE A 227 7.97 -4.95 -5.62
N TRP A 228 8.23 -5.00 -4.33
CA TRP A 228 9.55 -4.72 -3.79
C TRP A 228 10.44 -5.95 -3.88
N GLY A 229 11.72 -5.74 -4.22
CA GLY A 229 12.72 -6.78 -4.25
C GLY A 229 13.99 -6.38 -3.50
N SER A 230 14.51 -7.32 -2.70
CA SER A 230 15.80 -7.12 -2.04
C SER A 230 16.95 -7.34 -3.02
N MET A 231 18.15 -6.88 -2.65
CA MET A 231 19.36 -7.08 -3.44
C MET A 231 19.63 -8.57 -3.78
N GLN A 232 19.11 -9.50 -2.97
CA GLN A 232 19.21 -10.94 -3.21
C GLN A 232 18.68 -11.37 -4.59
N TYR A 233 17.69 -10.65 -5.14
CA TYR A 233 17.07 -11.01 -6.42
C TYR A 233 18.02 -10.82 -7.61
N ALA A 234 19.02 -9.95 -7.45
CA ALA A 234 20.00 -9.61 -8.47
C ALA A 234 21.46 -9.88 -8.04
N SER A 235 21.66 -10.67 -6.97
CA SER A 235 23.00 -10.87 -6.38
C SER A 235 23.87 -11.87 -7.14
N THR A 236 23.26 -12.83 -7.85
CA THR A 236 23.97 -13.85 -8.64
C THR A 236 23.23 -14.13 -9.95
N VAL A 237 23.92 -14.77 -10.90
CA VAL A 237 23.30 -15.25 -12.15
C VAL A 237 22.12 -16.17 -11.84
N ASP A 238 22.27 -17.09 -10.89
CA ASP A 238 21.20 -18.03 -10.51
C ASP A 238 20.00 -17.31 -9.88
N SER A 239 20.22 -16.28 -9.05
CA SER A 239 19.14 -15.45 -8.52
C SER A 239 18.36 -14.76 -9.63
N CYS A 240 19.07 -14.13 -10.57
CA CYS A 240 18.47 -13.49 -11.74
C CYS A 240 17.68 -14.51 -12.59
N GLN A 241 18.21 -15.72 -12.79
CA GLN A 241 17.53 -16.78 -13.54
C GLN A 241 16.28 -17.28 -12.81
N LYS A 242 16.32 -17.43 -11.48
CA LYS A 242 15.16 -17.81 -10.66
C LYS A 242 14.05 -16.77 -10.80
N VAL A 243 14.37 -15.48 -10.67
CA VAL A 243 13.42 -14.37 -10.87
C VAL A 243 12.87 -14.36 -12.29
N LYS A 244 13.74 -14.48 -13.30
CA LYS A 244 13.36 -14.54 -14.72
C LYS A 244 12.41 -15.71 -15.00
N LYS A 245 12.68 -16.90 -14.46
CA LYS A 245 11.82 -18.09 -14.62
C LYS A 245 10.45 -17.87 -13.99
N TYR A 246 10.41 -17.30 -12.78
CA TYR A 246 9.15 -17.02 -12.09
C TYR A 246 8.32 -15.94 -12.79
N MET A 247 8.95 -14.85 -13.23
CA MET A 247 8.32 -13.78 -13.99
C MET A 247 7.76 -14.28 -15.33
N ASN A 248 8.52 -15.09 -16.07
CA ASN A 248 8.03 -15.71 -17.33
C ASN A 248 6.96 -16.80 -17.11
N GLY A 249 6.77 -17.23 -15.86
CA GLY A 249 5.90 -18.31 -15.46
C GLY A 249 4.65 -17.81 -14.72
N PRO A 250 4.38 -18.31 -13.50
CA PRO A 250 3.15 -18.02 -12.76
C PRO A 250 2.93 -16.52 -12.50
N LEU A 251 3.97 -15.79 -12.09
CA LEU A 251 3.84 -14.38 -11.72
C LEU A 251 3.37 -13.53 -12.91
N GLY A 252 4.12 -13.51 -14.01
CA GLY A 252 3.79 -12.67 -15.16
C GLY A 252 2.44 -13.03 -15.78
N ARG A 253 2.10 -14.32 -15.86
CA ARG A 253 0.78 -14.77 -16.34
C ARG A 253 -0.34 -14.24 -15.44
N TYR A 254 -0.16 -14.29 -14.13
CA TYR A 254 -1.16 -13.81 -13.19
C TYR A 254 -1.32 -12.28 -13.21
N ILE A 255 -0.22 -11.53 -13.33
CA ILE A 255 -0.28 -10.05 -13.50
C ILE A 255 -1.09 -9.67 -14.73
N VAL A 256 -0.85 -10.34 -15.86
CA VAL A 256 -1.59 -10.10 -17.10
C VAL A 256 -3.07 -10.44 -16.94
N ASN A 257 -3.38 -11.55 -16.25
CA ASN A 257 -4.75 -11.95 -15.94
C ASN A 257 -5.49 -10.83 -15.20
N VAL A 258 -5.00 -10.46 -14.00
CA VAL A 258 -5.68 -9.51 -13.12
C VAL A 258 -5.75 -8.11 -13.75
N THR A 259 -4.65 -7.65 -14.35
CA THR A 259 -4.60 -6.30 -14.94
C THR A 259 -5.54 -6.18 -16.14
N THR A 260 -5.66 -7.22 -16.97
CA THR A 260 -6.57 -7.19 -18.11
C THR A 260 -8.02 -7.28 -17.65
N ALA A 261 -8.33 -8.12 -16.65
CA ALA A 261 -9.66 -8.23 -16.07
C ALA A 261 -10.12 -6.91 -15.44
N ALA A 262 -9.25 -6.24 -14.66
CA ALA A 262 -9.54 -4.93 -14.08
C ALA A 262 -9.81 -3.86 -15.15
N LYS A 263 -9.02 -3.84 -16.24
CA LYS A 263 -9.25 -2.94 -17.39
C LYS A 263 -10.57 -3.21 -18.11
N ILE A 264 -10.91 -4.49 -18.33
CA ILE A 264 -12.20 -4.87 -18.92
C ILE A 264 -13.33 -4.40 -18.02
N CYS A 265 -13.27 -4.70 -16.72
CA CYS A 265 -14.29 -4.30 -15.76
C CYS A 265 -14.49 -2.77 -15.73
N SER A 266 -13.40 -2.01 -15.63
CA SER A 266 -13.42 -0.54 -15.70
C SER A 266 -14.10 -0.04 -16.98
N ARG A 267 -13.78 -0.64 -18.13
CA ARG A 267 -14.38 -0.26 -19.42
C ARG A 267 -15.87 -0.57 -19.49
N VAL A 268 -16.30 -1.74 -19.05
CA VAL A 268 -17.67 -2.23 -19.28
C VAL A 268 -18.65 -1.83 -18.18
N LEU A 269 -18.19 -1.69 -16.93
CA LEU A 269 -19.03 -1.25 -15.81
C LEU A 269 -18.87 0.24 -15.52
N CYS A 270 -17.65 0.76 -15.56
CA CYS A 270 -17.33 2.11 -15.07
C CYS A 270 -16.97 3.11 -16.17
N ARG A 271 -17.33 2.79 -17.44
CA ARG A 271 -17.10 3.63 -18.63
C ARG A 271 -15.66 4.13 -18.82
N LYS A 272 -14.66 3.41 -18.28
CA LYS A 272 -13.24 3.81 -18.19
C LYS A 272 -12.95 5.03 -17.29
N ASN A 273 -13.96 5.49 -16.56
CA ASN A 273 -13.91 6.66 -15.68
C ASN A 273 -13.90 6.28 -14.20
N GLY A 274 -13.71 5.00 -13.91
CA GLY A 274 -13.60 4.47 -12.56
C GLY A 274 -12.99 3.09 -12.55
N ARG A 275 -12.69 2.62 -11.35
CA ARG A 275 -12.22 1.25 -11.10
C ARG A 275 -13.35 0.39 -10.54
N CYS A 276 -13.31 -0.90 -10.82
CA CYS A 276 -14.21 -1.84 -10.17
C CYS A 276 -13.72 -2.17 -8.76
N VAL A 277 -14.64 -2.17 -7.81
CA VAL A 277 -14.42 -2.53 -6.41
C VAL A 277 -15.48 -3.55 -6.01
N ARG A 278 -15.09 -4.55 -5.24
CA ARG A 278 -16.01 -5.57 -4.71
C ARG A 278 -17.15 -4.90 -3.94
N LYS A 279 -18.41 -5.25 -4.22
CA LYS A 279 -19.58 -4.67 -3.53
C LYS A 279 -19.60 -4.98 -2.04
N HIS A 280 -19.28 -6.22 -1.70
CA HIS A 280 -19.17 -6.69 -0.33
C HIS A 280 -17.72 -7.04 -0.07
N SER A 281 -17.00 -6.24 0.72
CA SER A 281 -15.56 -6.45 0.95
C SER A 281 -15.23 -7.89 1.32
N ASP A 282 -16.12 -8.53 2.09
CA ASP A 282 -15.89 -9.86 2.68
C ASP A 282 -16.30 -11.01 1.75
N SER A 283 -16.75 -10.74 0.51
CA SER A 283 -17.04 -11.79 -0.47
C SER A 283 -15.79 -12.32 -1.15
N ASN A 284 -15.85 -13.52 -1.74
CA ASN A 284 -14.75 -14.16 -2.46
C ASN A 284 -14.73 -13.81 -3.97
N ALA A 285 -15.22 -12.62 -4.34
CA ALA A 285 -15.24 -12.21 -5.75
C ALA A 285 -13.89 -11.61 -6.18
N PHE A 286 -13.37 -12.04 -7.33
CA PHE A 286 -12.08 -11.59 -7.85
C PHE A 286 -12.18 -11.08 -9.29
N LEU A 287 -11.28 -10.17 -9.64
CA LEU A 287 -11.13 -9.68 -11.01
C LEU A 287 -10.12 -10.55 -11.77
N HIS A 288 -10.60 -11.66 -12.31
CA HIS A 288 -9.82 -12.53 -13.20
C HIS A 288 -10.42 -12.57 -14.61
N LEU A 289 -9.58 -12.88 -15.59
CA LEU A 289 -10.04 -13.25 -16.92
C LEU A 289 -10.79 -14.58 -16.85
N PHE A 290 -11.99 -14.60 -17.43
CA PHE A 290 -12.80 -15.81 -17.51
C PHE A 290 -12.11 -16.81 -18.45
N PRO A 291 -11.76 -18.02 -17.98
CA PRO A 291 -10.94 -18.96 -18.75
C PRO A 291 -11.62 -19.46 -20.02
N GLU A 292 -12.95 -19.57 -20.01
CA GLU A 292 -13.75 -19.96 -21.19
C GLU A 292 -13.79 -18.87 -22.26
N SER A 293 -13.60 -17.61 -21.87
CA SER A 293 -13.81 -16.44 -22.74
C SER A 293 -12.49 -15.81 -23.19
N PHE A 294 -11.41 -15.99 -22.43
CA PHE A 294 -10.11 -15.37 -22.67
C PHE A 294 -8.95 -16.36 -22.55
N ARG A 295 -7.97 -16.21 -23.43
CA ARG A 295 -6.71 -16.95 -23.41
C ARG A 295 -5.52 -16.00 -23.39
N ILE A 296 -4.60 -16.25 -22.45
CA ILE A 296 -3.31 -15.55 -22.37
C ILE A 296 -2.30 -16.34 -23.20
N MET A 297 -1.82 -15.73 -24.27
CA MET A 297 -0.83 -16.30 -25.16
C MET A 297 0.50 -15.56 -25.02
N VAL A 298 1.59 -16.30 -25.03
CA VAL A 298 2.94 -15.74 -25.00
C VAL A 298 3.59 -16.02 -26.35
N HIS A 299 3.77 -14.97 -27.15
CA HIS A 299 4.55 -15.04 -28.37
C HIS A 299 5.99 -14.68 -28.06
N ALA A 300 6.91 -15.61 -28.30
CA ALA A 300 8.33 -15.36 -28.15
C ALA A 300 9.01 -15.52 -29.50
N ASN A 301 9.77 -14.52 -29.92
CA ASN A 301 10.77 -14.65 -30.97
C ASN A 301 12.17 -14.44 -30.35
N ALA A 302 13.22 -14.43 -31.18
CA ALA A 302 14.60 -14.32 -30.70
C ALA A 302 14.91 -13.02 -29.93
N THR A 303 14.14 -11.95 -30.13
CA THR A 303 14.41 -10.60 -29.60
C THR A 303 13.33 -10.04 -28.69
N GLU A 304 12.11 -10.57 -28.75
CA GLU A 304 10.93 -10.06 -28.06
C GLU A 304 10.06 -11.18 -27.49
N LYS A 305 9.60 -10.99 -26.25
CA LYS A 305 8.49 -11.77 -25.67
C LYS A 305 7.29 -10.85 -25.52
N LYS A 306 6.25 -11.11 -26.32
CA LYS A 306 4.99 -10.38 -26.31
C LYS A 306 3.89 -11.23 -25.70
N VAL A 307 3.21 -10.70 -24.69
CA VAL A 307 2.01 -11.34 -24.12
C VAL A 307 0.78 -10.74 -24.77
N ILE A 308 -0.10 -11.59 -25.30
CA ILE A 308 -1.35 -11.20 -25.96
C ILE A 308 -2.51 -11.90 -25.27
N VAL A 309 -3.54 -11.15 -24.90
CA VAL A 309 -4.81 -11.70 -24.44
C VAL A 309 -5.79 -11.70 -25.60
N LYS A 310 -6.27 -12.88 -25.99
CA LYS A 310 -7.33 -13.05 -27.00
C LYS A 310 -8.61 -13.50 -26.33
N GLY A 311 -9.74 -12.99 -26.78
CA GLY A 311 -11.04 -13.32 -26.24
C GLY A 311 -12.02 -12.15 -26.35
N LYS A 312 -13.26 -12.40 -25.96
CA LYS A 312 -14.31 -11.38 -25.84
C LYS A 312 -15.10 -11.65 -24.57
N LEU A 313 -15.71 -10.61 -24.01
CA LEU A 313 -16.56 -10.75 -22.84
C LEU A 313 -17.91 -11.32 -23.26
N GLU A 314 -18.32 -12.43 -22.66
CA GLU A 314 -19.65 -13.02 -22.88
C GLU A 314 -20.69 -12.43 -21.90
N LEU A 315 -21.98 -12.63 -22.19
CA LEU A 315 -23.06 -12.08 -21.38
C LEU A 315 -23.01 -12.56 -19.92
N GLU A 316 -22.75 -13.84 -19.68
CA GLU A 316 -22.62 -14.44 -18.35
C GLU A 316 -21.49 -13.78 -17.54
N ASN A 317 -20.37 -13.45 -18.19
CA ASN A 317 -19.27 -12.75 -17.56
C ASN A 317 -19.67 -11.34 -17.12
N LEU A 318 -20.44 -10.64 -17.95
CA LEU A 318 -20.94 -9.31 -17.64
C LEU A 318 -21.92 -9.35 -16.45
N ILE A 319 -22.78 -10.37 -16.38
CA ILE A 319 -23.69 -10.59 -15.25
C ILE A 319 -22.87 -10.79 -13.97
N TYR A 320 -21.88 -11.68 -13.97
CA TYR A 320 -20.98 -11.88 -12.82
C TYR A 320 -20.35 -10.57 -12.35
N LEU A 321 -19.79 -9.78 -13.27
CA LEU A 321 -19.16 -8.51 -12.93
C LEU A 321 -20.17 -7.54 -12.31
N ARG A 322 -21.38 -7.42 -12.88
CA ARG A 322 -22.45 -6.55 -12.37
C ARG A 322 -22.97 -6.98 -11.01
N GLU A 323 -23.03 -8.27 -10.73
CA GLU A 323 -23.51 -8.79 -9.44
C GLU A 323 -22.49 -8.53 -8.33
N ASN A 324 -21.20 -8.72 -8.62
CA ASN A 324 -20.15 -8.76 -7.59
C ASN A 324 -19.37 -7.44 -7.43
N PHE A 325 -19.35 -6.57 -8.43
CA PHE A 325 -18.56 -5.34 -8.43
C PHE A 325 -19.42 -4.08 -8.61
N MET A 326 -18.95 -2.99 -8.04
CA MET A 326 -19.44 -1.63 -8.23
C MET A 326 -18.30 -0.72 -8.68
N CYS A 327 -18.63 0.50 -9.08
CA CYS A 327 -17.64 1.48 -9.50
C CYS A 327 -17.22 2.40 -8.36
N GLN A 328 -15.91 2.60 -8.23
CA GLN A 328 -15.33 3.75 -7.55
C GLN A 328 -14.78 4.69 -8.62
N CYS A 329 -15.41 5.84 -8.78
CA CYS A 329 -15.08 6.78 -9.84
C CYS A 329 -13.75 7.48 -9.60
N TYR A 330 -13.08 7.83 -10.69
CA TYR A 330 -11.91 8.68 -10.65
C TYR A 330 -12.31 10.12 -10.33
N GLN A 331 -11.34 10.92 -9.88
CA GLN A 331 -11.56 12.33 -9.56
C GLN A 331 -12.24 13.06 -10.74
N GLY A 332 -13.24 13.89 -10.42
CA GLY A 332 -14.09 14.56 -11.40
C GLY A 332 -15.25 13.72 -11.96
N TRP A 333 -15.32 12.41 -11.72
CA TRP A 333 -16.42 11.55 -12.20
C TRP A 333 -17.36 11.10 -11.08
N LYS A 334 -18.65 11.01 -11.39
CA LYS A 334 -19.74 10.65 -10.47
C LYS A 334 -20.76 9.74 -11.15
N GLY A 335 -21.71 9.26 -10.36
CA GLY A 335 -22.75 8.32 -10.78
C GLY A 335 -22.41 6.87 -10.44
N LEU A 336 -23.40 5.99 -10.57
CA LEU A 336 -23.27 4.58 -10.23
C LEU A 336 -22.27 3.84 -11.14
N TYR A 337 -22.09 4.34 -12.37
CA TYR A 337 -21.26 3.77 -13.42
C TYR A 337 -20.19 4.76 -13.93
N CYS A 338 -19.93 5.84 -13.18
CA CYS A 338 -19.00 6.91 -13.54
C CYS A 338 -19.33 7.58 -14.88
N GLU A 339 -20.61 7.83 -15.09
CA GLU A 339 -21.19 8.36 -16.32
C GLU A 339 -21.31 9.88 -16.36
N GLU A 340 -21.20 10.55 -15.22
CA GLU A 340 -21.34 12.01 -15.10
C GLU A 340 -19.99 12.66 -14.75
N TYR A 341 -19.68 13.77 -15.42
CA TYR A 341 -18.52 14.59 -15.08
C TYR A 341 -18.95 15.78 -14.21
N SER A 342 -18.28 15.96 -13.08
CA SER A 342 -18.56 16.99 -12.09
C SER A 342 -17.75 18.27 -12.36
N ILE A 343 -18.44 19.31 -12.82
CA ILE A 343 -17.86 20.62 -13.17
C ILE A 343 -17.31 21.40 -11.95
N ASN A 344 -17.70 21.03 -10.72
CA ASN A 344 -17.29 21.75 -9.50
C ASN A 344 -15.78 21.67 -9.16
N ASP A 345 -15.00 20.80 -9.82
CA ASP A 345 -13.55 20.65 -9.59
C ASP A 345 -12.67 21.59 -10.44
N ILE A 346 -13.25 22.47 -11.26
CA ILE A 346 -12.49 23.41 -12.12
C ILE A 346 -11.77 24.52 -11.32
N ARG A 347 -12.05 24.68 -10.01
CA ARG A 347 -11.50 25.79 -9.20
C ARG A 347 -10.12 25.54 -8.57
N LYS A 348 -9.36 24.54 -9.02
CA LYS A 348 -7.96 24.31 -8.58
C LYS A 348 -7.03 23.86 -9.72
N ILE A 349 -7.06 24.57 -10.85
CA ILE A 349 -5.97 24.53 -11.85
C ILE A 349 -5.26 25.86 -11.82
#